data_AF-A0A3C0B326-F1
#
_entry.id   AF-A0A3C0B326-F1
#
_cell.length_a   1.000
_cell.length_b   1.000
_cell.length_c   1.000
_cell.angle_alpha   90.00
_cell.angle_beta   90.00
_cell.angle_gamma   90.00
#
_symmetry.space_group_name_H-M   'P 1'
#
loop_
_entity.id
_entity.type
_entity.pdbx_description
1 polymer ?
#
loop_
_entity_poly.entity_id
_entity_poly.type
_entity_poly.pdbx_seq_one_letter_code
_entity_poly.pdbx_strand_id
1 'polypeptide(L)'
;MGQMSNANWITHPTANLNDYGVYYFRNTVTINSLPKSLNVLISADTRYKLYVNGTYVTFGPARSDIKHWKYDSINIYPYLKIGENSIAVQVYNFGKDKPVAQLSSKTAFIFKGSAGLEDVMNTGKGNWKVIKDNAWQATKLEWWDWANGWYAIGCTDSLGAEQSIWGWQENGFDHSSWSDAKILPNVDCEWVLEVRDIPLMHEKITRFNSIRRISGITGSDNFIKGTGTLSIPANKTMSMILDHDMLTMGFPVIKTSKGKNSVIKITYAESPFTNYAEKGGKKV
;
A
#
# COMPACT_ATOMS: atom_id res chain seq x y z
N MET A 1 19.63 -17.09 11.69
CA MET A 1 19.02 -16.79 10.39
C MET A 1 17.66 -16.15 10.61
N GLY A 2 17.39 -15.01 9.95
CA GLY A 2 16.05 -14.54 9.58
C GLY A 2 15.02 -14.10 10.61
N GLN A 3 15.30 -14.14 11.90
CA GLN A 3 14.31 -13.82 12.92
C GLN A 3 14.67 -12.57 13.71
N MET A 4 13.65 -11.75 13.96
CA MET A 4 13.67 -10.83 15.08
C MET A 4 13.44 -11.65 16.34
N SER A 5 14.31 -11.54 17.35
CA SER A 5 14.10 -12.26 18.61
C SER A 5 12.69 -12.00 19.15
N ASN A 6 11.97 -13.07 19.52
CA ASN A 6 10.60 -13.05 20.04
C ASN A 6 9.49 -12.58 19.08
N ALA A 7 9.72 -12.55 17.77
CA ALA A 7 8.67 -12.36 16.76
C ALA A 7 8.85 -13.35 15.59
N ASN A 8 7.74 -13.78 15.00
CA ASN A 8 7.72 -14.73 13.89
C ASN A 8 7.17 -14.08 12.63
N TRP A 9 7.64 -14.52 11.47
CA TRP A 9 6.95 -14.25 10.22
C TRP A 9 5.55 -14.90 10.27
N ILE A 10 4.53 -14.13 9.93
CA ILE A 10 3.15 -14.59 9.82
C ILE A 10 2.61 -14.35 8.41
N THR A 11 1.59 -15.10 8.03
CA THR A 11 0.97 -15.05 6.70
C THR A 11 -0.51 -15.44 6.72
N HIS A 12 -1.17 -15.38 5.57
CA HIS A 12 -2.54 -15.87 5.41
C HIS A 12 -2.57 -17.42 5.49
N PRO A 13 -3.49 -18.04 6.24
CA PRO A 13 -3.43 -19.48 6.53
C PRO A 13 -3.60 -20.39 5.30
N THR A 14 -4.34 -19.92 4.29
CA THR A 14 -4.77 -20.75 3.14
C THR A 14 -4.47 -20.15 1.77
N ALA A 15 -3.92 -18.92 1.70
CA ALA A 15 -3.70 -18.27 0.41
C ALA A 15 -2.43 -18.84 -0.25
N ASN A 16 -2.40 -18.83 -1.59
CA ASN A 16 -1.13 -19.02 -2.28
C ASN A 16 -0.25 -17.78 -2.05
N LEU A 17 0.89 -17.99 -1.41
CA LEU A 17 1.76 -16.91 -0.97
C LEU A 17 2.57 -16.29 -2.11
N ASN A 18 2.63 -16.94 -3.27
CA ASN A 18 3.41 -16.50 -4.44
C ASN A 18 2.55 -15.79 -5.50
N ASP A 19 1.24 -15.76 -5.32
CA ASP A 19 0.34 -15.09 -6.23
C ASP A 19 0.21 -13.60 -5.90
N TYR A 20 -0.30 -12.84 -6.87
CA TYR A 20 -0.73 -11.48 -6.60
C TYR A 20 -1.76 -11.46 -5.48
N GLY A 21 -1.59 -10.53 -4.54
CA GLY A 21 -2.55 -10.35 -3.46
C GLY A 21 -2.26 -9.13 -2.60
N VAL A 22 -3.35 -8.57 -2.08
CA VAL A 22 -3.34 -7.56 -1.04
C VAL A 22 -3.91 -8.19 0.22
N TYR A 23 -3.13 -8.15 1.29
CA TYR A 23 -3.46 -8.78 2.56
C TYR A 23 -3.51 -7.71 3.64
N TYR A 24 -4.58 -7.68 4.41
CA TYR A 24 -4.67 -6.82 5.58
C TYR A 24 -4.40 -7.65 6.82
N PHE A 25 -3.37 -7.27 7.57
CA PHE A 25 -3.08 -7.77 8.89
C PHE A 25 -3.54 -6.75 9.91
N ARG A 26 -4.14 -7.21 11.00
CA ARG A 26 -4.65 -6.34 12.05
C ARG A 26 -4.42 -6.95 13.42
N ASN A 27 -4.03 -6.12 14.37
CA ASN A 27 -3.96 -6.47 15.78
C ASN A 27 -4.55 -5.33 16.62
N THR A 28 -5.26 -5.70 17.67
CA THR A 28 -5.89 -4.76 18.60
C THR A 28 -5.18 -4.89 19.94
N VAL A 29 -4.62 -3.79 20.44
CA VAL A 29 -3.82 -3.78 21.67
C VAL A 29 -4.38 -2.77 22.67
N THR A 30 -4.49 -3.17 23.93
CA THR A 30 -4.91 -2.28 25.02
C THR A 30 -3.69 -1.75 25.75
N ILE A 31 -3.57 -0.43 25.84
CA ILE A 31 -2.43 0.25 26.48
C ILE A 31 -2.94 1.00 27.72
N ASN A 32 -2.53 0.54 28.90
CA ASN A 32 -2.94 1.16 30.17
C ASN A 32 -2.14 2.42 30.51
N SER A 33 -0.91 2.52 30.03
CA SER A 33 -0.03 3.68 30.20
C SER A 33 0.85 3.84 28.98
N LEU A 34 0.92 5.04 28.43
CA LEU A 34 1.77 5.30 27.25
C LEU A 34 3.25 5.34 27.64
N PRO A 35 4.13 4.63 26.91
CA PRO A 35 5.58 4.71 27.12
C PRO A 35 6.12 6.07 26.63
N LYS A 36 7.36 6.44 26.97
CA LYS A 36 7.98 7.69 26.46
C LYS A 36 8.25 7.65 24.94
N SER A 37 8.43 6.45 24.40
CA SER A 37 8.63 6.16 22.99
C SER A 37 8.23 4.72 22.74
N LEU A 38 7.78 4.39 21.54
CA LEU A 38 7.51 3.01 21.16
C LEU A 38 8.06 2.76 19.77
N ASN A 39 9.28 2.23 19.71
CA ASN A 39 9.90 1.82 18.46
C ASN A 39 9.45 0.41 18.12
N VAL A 40 8.99 0.21 16.89
CA VAL A 40 8.61 -1.10 16.37
C VAL A 40 9.53 -1.47 15.22
N LEU A 41 9.85 -2.76 15.12
CA LEU A 41 10.55 -3.29 13.96
C LEU A 41 9.52 -3.94 13.04
N ILE A 42 9.54 -3.58 11.77
CA ILE A 42 8.54 -4.03 10.80
C ILE A 42 9.20 -4.39 9.47
N SER A 43 8.77 -5.49 8.88
CA SER A 43 9.09 -5.85 7.50
C SER A 43 7.95 -6.67 6.88
N ALA A 44 7.94 -6.76 5.57
CA ALA A 44 7.01 -7.59 4.81
C ALA A 44 7.64 -8.01 3.48
N ASP A 45 7.12 -9.10 2.92
CA ASP A 45 7.40 -9.53 1.56
C ASP A 45 6.09 -9.42 0.74
N THR A 46 5.97 -8.50 -0.23
CA THR A 46 7.04 -7.63 -0.78
C THR A 46 7.09 -6.21 -0.19
N ARG A 47 5.93 -5.67 0.16
CA ARG A 47 5.76 -4.29 0.64
C ARG A 47 4.68 -4.21 1.69
N TYR A 48 4.80 -3.26 2.61
CA TYR A 48 3.78 -2.92 3.58
C TYR A 48 3.39 -1.44 3.54
N LYS A 49 2.18 -1.14 4.00
CA LYS A 49 1.76 0.17 4.53
C LYS A 49 1.30 -0.02 5.97
N LEU A 50 1.84 0.78 6.89
CA LEU A 50 1.51 0.72 8.31
C LEU A 50 0.52 1.84 8.66
N TYR A 51 -0.53 1.46 9.40
CA TYR A 51 -1.51 2.36 9.96
C TYR A 51 -1.65 2.08 11.46
N VAL A 52 -1.82 3.15 12.24
CA VAL A 52 -2.13 3.06 13.67
C VAL A 52 -3.33 3.95 13.94
N ASN A 53 -4.41 3.37 14.50
CA ASN A 53 -5.68 4.06 14.72
C ASN A 53 -6.18 4.77 13.45
N GLY A 54 -6.09 4.10 12.30
CA GLY A 54 -6.44 4.62 10.97
C GLY A 54 -5.49 5.67 10.38
N THR A 55 -4.54 6.17 11.15
CA THR A 55 -3.55 7.13 10.65
C THR A 55 -2.43 6.41 9.92
N TYR A 56 -2.19 6.80 8.67
CA TYR A 56 -1.05 6.31 7.88
C TYR A 56 0.27 6.75 8.52
N VAL A 57 1.19 5.80 8.72
CA VAL A 57 2.49 6.05 9.36
C VAL A 57 3.61 6.07 8.32
N THR A 58 3.75 5.01 7.54
CA THR A 58 4.81 4.86 6.53
C THR A 58 4.51 3.69 5.59
N PHE A 59 5.26 3.61 4.49
CA PHE A 59 5.37 2.41 3.66
C PHE A 59 6.79 1.86 3.66
N GLY A 60 6.93 0.57 3.39
CA GLY A 60 8.22 -0.12 3.37
C GLY A 60 8.09 -1.57 2.89
N PRO A 61 9.05 -2.46 3.21
CA PRO A 61 10.42 -2.10 3.57
C PRO A 61 11.16 -1.50 2.36
N ALA A 62 12.43 -1.12 2.56
CA ALA A 62 13.33 -0.85 1.42
C ALA A 62 13.41 -2.09 0.50
N ARG A 63 13.80 -1.88 -0.76
CA ARG A 63 14.19 -3.00 -1.64
C ARG A 63 15.41 -3.70 -1.05
N SER A 64 15.43 -5.02 -1.16
CA SER A 64 16.51 -5.88 -0.68
C SER A 64 16.54 -7.19 -1.45
N ASP A 65 17.69 -7.87 -1.42
CA ASP A 65 17.75 -9.29 -1.73
C ASP A 65 17.39 -10.15 -0.51
N ILE A 66 17.17 -11.45 -0.73
CA ILE A 66 16.71 -12.39 0.29
C ILE A 66 17.72 -12.53 1.45
N LYS A 67 19.01 -12.31 1.21
CA LYS A 67 20.08 -12.44 2.21
C LYS A 67 20.42 -11.13 2.94
N HIS A 68 19.79 -10.02 2.55
CA HIS A 68 19.93 -8.70 3.16
C HIS A 68 18.56 -8.03 3.32
N TRP A 69 17.57 -8.79 3.78
CA TRP A 69 16.16 -8.39 3.78
C TRP A 69 15.91 -7.26 4.78
N LYS A 70 15.57 -6.07 4.29
CA LYS A 70 15.49 -4.91 5.17
C LYS A 70 14.25 -4.95 6.07
N TYR A 71 14.43 -4.50 7.30
CA TYR A 71 13.34 -4.08 8.19
C TYR A 71 13.52 -2.62 8.60
N ASP A 72 12.40 -1.96 8.86
CA ASP A 72 12.39 -0.58 9.32
C ASP A 72 12.20 -0.52 10.84
N SER A 73 12.78 0.50 11.49
CA SER A 73 12.57 0.83 12.90
C SER A 73 11.78 2.13 13.00
N ILE A 74 10.56 2.07 13.53
CA ILE A 74 9.59 3.17 13.46
C ILE A 74 9.06 3.51 14.85
N ASN A 75 9.16 4.79 15.25
CA ASN A 75 8.48 5.25 16.45
C ASN A 75 6.98 5.47 16.16
N ILE A 76 6.14 4.61 16.72
CA ILE A 76 4.68 4.72 16.56
C ILE A 76 3.99 5.41 17.75
N TYR A 77 4.75 5.82 18.77
CA TYR A 77 4.20 6.54 19.93
C TYR A 77 3.26 7.70 19.57
N PRO A 78 3.56 8.57 18.58
CA PRO A 78 2.71 9.72 18.26
C PRO A 78 1.28 9.36 17.80
N TYR A 79 1.04 8.11 17.43
CA TYR A 79 -0.23 7.63 16.90
C TYR A 79 -1.06 6.85 17.93
N LEU A 80 -0.51 6.63 19.14
CA LEU A 80 -1.14 5.82 20.18
C LEU A 80 -1.94 6.68 21.16
N LYS A 81 -2.90 6.03 21.81
CA LYS A 81 -3.70 6.57 22.91
C LYS A 81 -3.76 5.57 24.07
N ILE A 82 -4.13 6.04 25.26
CA ILE A 82 -4.51 5.16 26.36
C ILE A 82 -5.80 4.43 25.98
N GLY A 83 -5.89 3.14 26.31
CA GLY A 83 -7.00 2.25 25.93
C GLY A 83 -6.70 1.43 24.68
N GLU A 84 -7.75 1.11 23.93
CA GLU A 84 -7.66 0.29 22.73
C GLU A 84 -6.99 1.04 21.57
N ASN A 85 -6.05 0.38 20.90
CA ASN A 85 -5.40 0.86 19.69
C ASN A 85 -5.45 -0.20 18.60
N SER A 86 -5.69 0.22 17.36
CA SER A 86 -5.52 -0.64 16.18
C SER A 86 -4.13 -0.47 15.59
N ILE A 87 -3.46 -1.59 15.33
CA ILE A 87 -2.28 -1.66 14.46
C ILE A 87 -2.71 -2.43 13.22
N ALA A 88 -2.68 -1.77 12.08
CA ALA A 88 -3.17 -2.33 10.82
C ALA A 88 -2.08 -2.21 9.75
N VAL A 89 -1.83 -3.30 9.03
CA VAL A 89 -0.76 -3.41 8.05
C VAL A 89 -1.31 -3.99 6.76
N GLN A 90 -1.21 -3.24 5.67
CA GLN A 90 -1.48 -3.75 4.33
C GLN A 90 -0.20 -4.32 3.78
N VAL A 91 -0.18 -5.60 3.40
CA VAL A 91 0.93 -6.25 2.69
C VAL A 91 0.56 -6.50 1.25
N TYR A 92 1.46 -6.11 0.36
CA TYR A 92 1.32 -6.23 -1.08
C TYR A 92 2.26 -7.30 -1.62
N ASN A 93 1.73 -8.18 -2.46
CA ASN A 93 2.53 -9.07 -3.30
C ASN A 93 2.07 -8.95 -4.76
N PHE A 94 3.03 -8.70 -5.64
CA PHE A 94 2.80 -8.61 -7.08
C PHE A 94 2.80 -9.99 -7.77
N GLY A 95 3.20 -11.03 -7.06
CA GLY A 95 3.34 -12.39 -7.56
C GLY A 95 4.29 -12.48 -8.76
N LYS A 96 3.86 -13.19 -9.80
CA LYS A 96 4.61 -13.33 -11.06
C LYS A 96 4.78 -12.01 -11.82
N ASP A 97 3.92 -11.03 -11.56
CA ASP A 97 3.87 -9.74 -12.26
C ASP A 97 4.65 -8.65 -11.51
N LYS A 98 5.59 -9.06 -10.64
CA LYS A 98 6.46 -8.14 -9.89
C LYS A 98 7.45 -7.41 -10.81
N PRO A 99 7.82 -6.15 -10.51
CA PRO A 99 8.90 -5.47 -11.21
C PRO A 99 10.20 -6.29 -11.16
N VAL A 100 11.05 -6.19 -12.18
CA VAL A 100 12.33 -6.96 -12.25
C VAL A 100 13.21 -6.71 -11.02
N ALA A 101 13.24 -5.47 -10.55
CA ALA A 101 14.01 -5.07 -9.36
C ALA A 101 13.40 -5.55 -8.02
N GLN A 102 12.23 -6.20 -8.04
CA GLN A 102 11.57 -6.70 -6.84
C GLN A 102 11.90 -8.17 -6.61
N LEU A 103 12.86 -8.41 -5.73
CA LEU A 103 13.08 -9.75 -5.18
C LEU A 103 12.01 -10.07 -4.15
N SER A 104 11.60 -11.33 -4.11
CA SER A 104 10.50 -11.83 -3.27
C SER A 104 10.65 -13.34 -3.15
N SER A 105 10.45 -13.85 -1.95
CA SER A 105 10.31 -15.29 -1.69
C SER A 105 8.82 -15.65 -1.70
N LYS A 106 8.03 -15.06 -0.79
CA LYS A 106 6.61 -15.38 -0.60
C LYS A 106 5.94 -14.35 0.31
N THR A 107 4.62 -14.20 0.22
CA THR A 107 3.88 -13.25 1.08
C THR A 107 4.06 -13.57 2.55
N ALA A 108 4.67 -12.65 3.29
CA ALA A 108 4.87 -12.75 4.72
C ALA A 108 4.99 -11.37 5.38
N PHE A 109 4.71 -11.31 6.67
CA PHE A 109 4.75 -10.10 7.48
C PHE A 109 5.39 -10.38 8.84
N ILE A 110 6.21 -9.46 9.34
CA ILE A 110 6.76 -9.53 10.69
C ILE A 110 6.67 -8.15 11.37
N PHE A 111 6.28 -8.16 12.64
CA PHE A 111 6.20 -6.97 13.46
C PHE A 111 6.64 -7.29 14.88
N LYS A 112 7.51 -6.46 15.42
CA LYS A 112 8.01 -6.57 16.79
C LYS A 112 7.81 -5.25 17.51
N GLY A 113 7.01 -5.30 18.59
CA GLY A 113 6.85 -4.22 19.54
C GLY A 113 8.07 -4.05 20.45
N SER A 114 7.99 -3.09 21.35
CA SER A 114 8.97 -2.86 22.41
C SER A 114 8.28 -2.35 23.68
N ALA A 115 9.07 -1.93 24.67
CA ALA A 115 8.60 -1.24 25.88
C ALA A 115 7.57 -2.04 26.71
N GLY A 116 7.72 -3.35 26.78
CA GLY A 116 6.84 -4.23 27.58
C GLY A 116 5.53 -4.62 26.86
N LEU A 117 5.36 -4.23 25.59
CA LEU A 117 4.20 -4.56 24.77
C LEU A 117 4.47 -5.73 23.82
N GLU A 118 5.63 -6.37 23.90
CA GLU A 118 6.07 -7.45 23.01
C GLU A 118 5.08 -8.63 22.97
N ASP A 119 4.54 -9.04 24.11
CA ASP A 119 3.64 -10.21 24.17
C ASP A 119 2.28 -9.95 23.51
N VAL A 120 1.86 -8.69 23.40
CA VAL A 120 0.60 -8.31 22.76
C VAL A 120 0.78 -7.78 21.34
N MET A 121 1.96 -7.26 20.98
CA MET A 121 2.22 -6.68 19.66
C MET A 121 2.96 -7.61 18.70
N ASN A 122 3.84 -8.49 19.19
CA ASN A 122 4.70 -9.27 18.30
C ASN A 122 3.89 -10.23 17.44
N THR A 123 4.23 -10.33 16.16
CA THR A 123 3.70 -11.39 15.29
C THR A 123 4.12 -12.76 15.84
N GLY A 124 3.16 -13.69 15.90
CA GLY A 124 3.33 -15.00 16.53
C GLY A 124 3.02 -15.05 18.04
N LYS A 125 2.75 -13.91 18.68
CA LYS A 125 2.28 -13.84 20.08
C LYS A 125 0.96 -13.06 20.21
N GLY A 126 0.93 -11.85 19.66
CA GLY A 126 -0.27 -11.03 19.60
C GLY A 126 -1.37 -11.68 18.75
N ASN A 127 -2.61 -11.25 18.98
CA ASN A 127 -3.80 -11.76 18.28
C ASN A 127 -3.93 -11.16 16.88
N TRP A 128 -2.94 -11.43 16.02
CA TRP A 128 -2.91 -10.96 14.65
C TRP A 128 -3.93 -11.70 13.79
N LYS A 129 -4.84 -10.93 13.21
CA LYS A 129 -5.85 -11.38 12.25
C LYS A 129 -5.43 -10.98 10.85
N VAL A 130 -5.87 -11.76 9.85
CA VAL A 130 -5.55 -11.54 8.45
C VAL A 130 -6.73 -11.83 7.53
N ILE A 131 -6.84 -11.03 6.47
CA ILE A 131 -7.74 -11.28 5.34
C ILE A 131 -7.04 -10.93 4.02
N LYS A 132 -7.34 -11.67 2.95
CA LYS A 132 -7.01 -11.26 1.58
C LYS A 132 -8.13 -10.37 1.04
N ASP A 133 -7.80 -9.15 0.62
CA ASP A 133 -8.76 -8.28 -0.07
C ASP A 133 -8.88 -8.70 -1.54
N ASN A 134 -9.96 -9.43 -1.83
CA ASN A 134 -10.26 -9.94 -3.17
C ASN A 134 -10.77 -8.86 -4.13
N ALA A 135 -10.96 -7.62 -3.67
CA ALA A 135 -11.30 -6.51 -4.55
C ALA A 135 -10.13 -6.06 -5.43
N TRP A 136 -8.90 -6.37 -5.03
CA TRP A 136 -7.70 -6.02 -5.78
C TRP A 136 -7.39 -7.03 -6.86
N GLN A 137 -7.02 -6.53 -8.03
CA GLN A 137 -6.60 -7.35 -9.17
C GLN A 137 -5.40 -6.73 -9.88
N ALA A 138 -4.45 -7.58 -10.24
CA ALA A 138 -3.37 -7.19 -11.15
C ALA A 138 -3.96 -6.83 -12.51
N THR A 139 -3.66 -5.63 -12.98
CA THR A 139 -3.91 -5.20 -14.35
C THR A 139 -2.62 -5.34 -15.14
N LYS A 140 -2.61 -6.33 -16.03
CA LYS A 140 -1.50 -6.56 -16.95
C LYS A 140 -1.39 -5.39 -17.91
N LEU A 141 -0.17 -4.88 -18.06
CA LEU A 141 0.14 -3.88 -19.06
C LEU A 141 0.69 -4.60 -20.30
N GLU A 142 -0.01 -4.46 -21.42
CA GLU A 142 0.48 -4.91 -22.73
C GLU A 142 1.53 -3.88 -23.21
N TRP A 143 2.73 -3.96 -22.66
CA TRP A 143 3.77 -2.94 -22.81
C TRP A 143 4.35 -2.84 -24.22
N TRP A 144 4.24 -3.88 -25.02
CA TRP A 144 4.68 -3.86 -26.42
C TRP A 144 3.92 -2.83 -27.27
N ASP A 145 2.68 -2.49 -26.91
CA ASP A 145 1.85 -1.56 -27.68
C ASP A 145 2.29 -0.10 -27.53
N TRP A 146 3.07 0.24 -26.50
CA TRP A 146 3.41 1.64 -26.19
C TRP A 146 4.85 1.90 -25.76
N ALA A 147 5.55 0.92 -25.17
CA ALA A 147 6.93 1.11 -24.71
C ALA A 147 7.97 0.90 -25.82
N ASN A 148 7.59 0.27 -26.95
CA ASN A 148 8.49 -0.02 -28.09
C ASN A 148 9.86 -0.58 -27.65
N GLY A 149 9.89 -1.40 -26.60
CA GLY A 149 11.13 -1.80 -25.96
C GLY A 149 10.92 -2.56 -24.66
N TRP A 150 12.00 -2.67 -23.89
CA TRP A 150 12.02 -3.40 -22.62
C TRP A 150 11.19 -2.71 -21.54
N TYR A 151 10.31 -3.48 -20.89
CA TYR A 151 9.47 -3.01 -19.79
C TYR A 151 9.83 -3.74 -18.49
N ALA A 152 10.49 -3.04 -17.57
CA ALA A 152 11.00 -3.62 -16.31
C ALA A 152 10.05 -3.41 -15.11
N ILE A 153 8.94 -2.70 -15.31
CA ILE A 153 7.96 -2.36 -14.28
C ILE A 153 6.91 -3.49 -14.21
N GLY A 154 6.40 -3.75 -13.01
CA GLY A 154 5.38 -4.79 -12.77
C GLY A 154 3.99 -4.40 -13.29
N CYS A 155 3.00 -5.19 -12.89
CA CYS A 155 1.59 -4.87 -13.12
C CYS A 155 1.15 -3.54 -12.46
N THR A 156 -0.01 -3.06 -12.90
CA THR A 156 -0.76 -1.99 -12.23
C THR A 156 -1.95 -2.59 -11.50
N ASP A 157 -2.70 -1.76 -10.77
CA ASP A 157 -3.73 -2.24 -9.86
C ASP A 157 -5.13 -1.80 -10.33
N SER A 158 -6.08 -2.73 -10.23
CA SER A 158 -7.51 -2.44 -10.32
C SER A 158 -8.16 -2.75 -8.97
N LEU A 159 -9.08 -1.90 -8.53
CA LEU A 159 -9.80 -2.04 -7.27
C LEU A 159 -11.31 -2.05 -7.53
N GLY A 160 -11.95 -3.17 -7.22
CA GLY A 160 -13.40 -3.29 -7.14
C GLY A 160 -13.94 -2.61 -5.89
N ALA A 161 -14.27 -1.31 -5.97
CA ALA A 161 -14.69 -0.54 -4.80
C ALA A 161 -15.93 -1.10 -4.06
N GLU A 162 -16.82 -1.83 -4.74
CA GLU A 162 -17.99 -2.47 -4.11
C GLU A 162 -17.60 -3.67 -3.23
N GLN A 163 -16.53 -4.38 -3.58
CA GLN A 163 -16.04 -5.56 -2.85
C GLN A 163 -14.96 -5.22 -1.82
N SER A 164 -14.40 -4.01 -1.85
CA SER A 164 -13.30 -3.63 -0.98
C SER A 164 -13.73 -3.47 0.47
N ILE A 165 -12.81 -3.76 1.38
CA ILE A 165 -13.03 -3.72 2.82
C ILE A 165 -12.74 -2.31 3.34
N TRP A 166 -13.68 -1.39 3.21
CA TRP A 166 -13.47 0.01 3.63
C TRP A 166 -13.37 0.17 5.15
N GLY A 167 -12.47 1.04 5.61
CA GLY A 167 -12.30 1.36 7.03
C GLY A 167 -11.55 0.31 7.86
N TRP A 168 -11.01 -0.73 7.22
CA TRP A 168 -10.28 -1.83 7.88
C TRP A 168 -9.13 -1.39 8.79
N GLN A 169 -8.54 -0.21 8.54
CA GLN A 169 -7.45 0.36 9.32
C GLN A 169 -7.89 1.06 10.61
N GLU A 170 -9.17 1.46 10.71
CA GLU A 170 -9.70 2.32 11.78
C GLU A 170 -9.80 1.57 13.11
N ASN A 171 -9.76 2.30 14.22
CA ASN A 171 -10.03 1.67 15.53
C ASN A 171 -11.51 1.24 15.62
N GLY A 172 -11.80 0.11 16.30
CA GLY A 172 -13.16 -0.41 16.43
C GLY A 172 -13.76 -1.08 15.18
N PHE A 173 -12.99 -1.27 14.10
CA PHE A 173 -13.43 -2.05 12.94
C PHE A 173 -13.71 -3.52 13.34
N ASP A 174 -14.91 -4.02 12.99
CA ASP A 174 -15.29 -5.41 13.20
C ASP A 174 -14.55 -6.33 12.23
N HIS A 175 -13.61 -7.10 12.79
CA HIS A 175 -12.78 -8.07 12.09
C HIS A 175 -13.01 -9.49 12.62
N SER A 176 -14.16 -9.74 13.23
CA SER A 176 -14.53 -11.07 13.77
C SER A 176 -14.56 -12.16 12.69
N SER A 177 -14.81 -11.80 11.43
CA SER A 177 -14.78 -12.69 10.27
C SER A 177 -13.38 -12.97 9.72
N TRP A 178 -12.34 -12.30 10.22
CA TRP A 178 -10.98 -12.46 9.71
C TRP A 178 -10.34 -13.72 10.30
N SER A 179 -9.48 -14.35 9.50
CA SER A 179 -8.76 -15.55 9.94
C SER A 179 -7.64 -15.18 10.91
N ASP A 180 -7.27 -16.11 11.78
CA ASP A 180 -6.00 -16.01 12.49
C ASP A 180 -4.83 -16.05 11.52
N ALA A 181 -3.84 -15.18 11.74
CA ALA A 181 -2.63 -15.20 10.95
C ALA A 181 -1.79 -16.44 11.30
N LYS A 182 -1.31 -17.13 10.27
CA LYS A 182 -0.53 -18.36 10.41
C LYS A 182 0.95 -18.02 10.59
N ILE A 183 1.58 -18.58 11.62
CA ILE A 183 3.04 -18.53 11.78
C ILE A 183 3.71 -19.32 10.65
N LEU A 184 4.68 -18.71 9.97
CA LEU A 184 5.57 -19.41 9.05
C LEU A 184 6.65 -20.15 9.87
N PRO A 185 6.79 -21.48 9.70
CA PRO A 185 7.86 -22.24 10.31
C PRO A 185 9.24 -21.70 9.97
N ASN A 186 10.21 -21.86 10.87
CA ASN A 186 11.58 -21.38 10.67
C ASN A 186 12.24 -21.96 9.41
N VAL A 187 11.90 -23.20 9.05
CA VAL A 187 12.40 -23.86 7.83
C VAL A 187 11.95 -23.18 6.55
N ASP A 188 10.82 -22.46 6.59
CA ASP A 188 10.27 -21.71 5.46
C ASP A 188 10.72 -20.24 5.46
N CYS A 189 11.51 -19.82 6.47
CA CYS A 189 12.01 -18.46 6.60
C CYS A 189 13.34 -18.29 5.86
N GLU A 190 13.28 -17.84 4.62
CA GLU A 190 14.46 -17.68 3.77
C GLU A 190 15.17 -16.33 3.93
N TRP A 191 14.44 -15.32 4.41
CA TRP A 191 14.92 -13.95 4.58
C TRP A 191 15.99 -13.88 5.67
N VAL A 192 17.08 -13.17 5.42
CA VAL A 192 18.04 -12.79 6.47
C VAL A 192 17.83 -11.31 6.77
N LEU A 193 17.25 -11.03 7.93
CA LEU A 193 16.86 -9.68 8.31
C LEU A 193 18.06 -8.79 8.59
N GLU A 194 18.02 -7.59 8.02
CA GLU A 194 19.02 -6.55 8.22
C GLU A 194 18.33 -5.21 8.47
N VAL A 195 18.93 -4.35 9.28
CA VAL A 195 18.39 -3.01 9.50
C VAL A 195 18.45 -2.21 8.19
N ARG A 196 17.42 -1.40 7.94
CA ARG A 196 17.45 -0.39 6.89
C ARG A 196 18.65 0.55 7.10
N ASP A 197 19.44 0.73 6.05
CA ASP A 197 20.71 1.50 6.01
C ASP A 197 20.55 2.88 5.35
N ILE A 198 19.37 3.19 4.83
CA ILE A 198 19.01 4.48 4.24
C ILE A 198 17.84 5.13 4.99
N PRO A 199 17.64 6.46 4.92
CA PRO A 199 16.45 7.09 5.50
C PRO A 199 15.14 6.52 4.94
N LEU A 200 14.05 6.62 5.70
CA LEU A 200 12.70 6.35 5.19
C LEU A 200 12.41 7.26 4.00
N MET A 201 11.58 6.77 3.07
CA MET A 201 11.20 7.61 1.94
C MET A 201 10.35 8.77 2.46
N HIS A 202 10.75 10.00 2.09
CA HIS A 202 9.99 11.18 2.44
C HIS A 202 8.75 11.29 1.54
N GLU A 203 7.58 11.41 2.15
CA GLU A 203 6.31 11.61 1.46
C GLU A 203 5.70 12.95 1.85
N LYS A 204 5.18 13.68 0.87
CA LYS A 204 4.47 14.94 1.10
C LYS A 204 3.25 15.00 0.21
N ILE A 205 2.09 15.25 0.82
CA ILE A 205 0.87 15.54 0.07
C ILE A 205 1.06 16.85 -0.69
N THR A 206 0.84 16.80 -2.00
CA THR A 206 0.85 17.96 -2.89
C THR A 206 -0.43 17.95 -3.73
N ARG A 207 -0.78 19.12 -4.28
CA ARG A 207 -1.91 19.27 -5.20
C ARG A 207 -1.39 19.40 -6.62
N PHE A 208 -2.21 19.01 -7.59
CA PHE A 208 -1.96 19.37 -8.99
C PHE A 208 -2.09 20.88 -9.15
N ASN A 209 -1.30 21.47 -10.03
CA ASN A 209 -1.25 22.91 -10.24
C ASN A 209 -2.40 23.39 -11.13
N SER A 210 -2.71 22.63 -12.20
CA SER A 210 -3.72 23.04 -13.18
C SER A 210 -4.42 21.88 -13.89
N ILE A 211 -5.58 22.19 -14.48
CA ILE A 211 -6.27 21.33 -15.44
C ILE A 211 -5.83 21.77 -16.84
N ARG A 212 -5.10 20.93 -17.57
CA ARG A 212 -4.63 21.24 -18.94
C ARG A 212 -5.68 20.99 -19.99
N ARG A 213 -6.53 19.98 -19.77
CA ARG A 213 -7.62 19.63 -20.68
C ARG A 213 -8.76 19.05 -19.87
N ILE A 214 -9.98 19.36 -20.28
CA ILE A 214 -11.18 18.70 -19.78
C ILE A 214 -12.17 18.48 -20.91
N SER A 215 -12.90 17.37 -20.85
CA SER A 215 -13.99 17.07 -21.77
C SER A 215 -15.14 16.34 -21.07
N GLY A 216 -16.35 16.46 -21.64
CA GLY A 216 -17.56 15.79 -21.16
C GLY A 216 -18.39 16.58 -20.15
N ILE A 217 -17.74 17.23 -19.17
CA ILE A 217 -18.39 18.14 -18.22
C ILE A 217 -17.49 19.33 -17.89
N THR A 218 -18.06 20.40 -17.31
CA THR A 218 -17.29 21.52 -16.78
C THR A 218 -16.53 21.11 -15.53
N GLY A 219 -15.25 21.48 -15.48
CA GLY A 219 -14.38 21.21 -14.34
C GLY A 219 -14.63 22.19 -13.20
N SER A 220 -13.89 22.01 -12.11
CA SER A 220 -13.89 22.95 -11.00
C SER A 220 -12.47 23.12 -10.49
N ASP A 221 -11.95 24.34 -10.54
CA ASP A 221 -10.63 24.65 -9.94
C ASP A 221 -10.61 24.36 -8.45
N ASN A 222 -11.77 24.47 -7.77
CA ASN A 222 -11.90 24.13 -6.36
C ASN A 222 -11.63 22.65 -6.08
N PHE A 223 -11.91 21.75 -7.04
CA PHE A 223 -11.58 20.34 -6.89
C PHE A 223 -10.05 20.12 -6.87
N ILE A 224 -9.32 20.77 -7.77
CA ILE A 224 -7.86 20.66 -7.85
C ILE A 224 -7.16 21.31 -6.66
N LYS A 225 -7.68 22.47 -6.23
CA LYS A 225 -7.21 23.17 -5.02
C LYS A 225 -7.59 22.43 -3.74
N GLY A 226 -8.48 21.44 -3.81
CA GLY A 226 -8.97 20.68 -2.66
C GLY A 226 -9.90 21.47 -1.74
N THR A 227 -10.46 22.59 -2.22
CA THR A 227 -11.42 23.45 -1.51
C THR A 227 -12.87 23.14 -1.87
N GLY A 228 -13.11 22.17 -2.77
CA GLY A 228 -14.44 21.74 -3.16
C GLY A 228 -14.46 20.34 -3.78
N THR A 229 -15.67 19.91 -4.14
CA THR A 229 -15.92 18.60 -4.76
C THR A 229 -16.28 18.74 -6.23
N LEU A 230 -15.84 17.79 -7.05
CA LEU A 230 -16.30 17.63 -8.43
C LEU A 230 -17.43 16.60 -8.47
N SER A 231 -18.60 16.99 -8.95
CA SER A 231 -19.76 16.10 -9.09
C SER A 231 -19.96 15.73 -10.55
N ILE A 232 -20.02 14.43 -10.83
CA ILE A 232 -20.29 13.89 -12.16
C ILE A 232 -21.73 13.39 -12.16
N PRO A 233 -22.62 13.92 -13.03
CA PRO A 233 -23.99 13.43 -13.13
C PRO A 233 -24.04 11.97 -13.55
N ALA A 234 -25.12 11.27 -13.20
CA ALA A 234 -25.34 9.89 -13.63
C ALA A 234 -25.29 9.77 -15.16
N ASN A 235 -24.74 8.65 -15.65
CA ASN A 235 -24.63 8.34 -17.09
C ASN A 235 -23.81 9.37 -17.90
N LYS A 236 -22.90 10.09 -17.24
CA LYS A 236 -21.95 10.99 -17.90
C LYS A 236 -20.53 10.47 -17.77
N THR A 237 -19.74 10.74 -18.81
CA THR A 237 -18.31 10.47 -18.86
C THR A 237 -17.58 11.80 -18.87
N MET A 238 -16.49 11.87 -18.11
CA MET A 238 -15.56 12.99 -18.18
C MET A 238 -14.12 12.50 -18.32
N SER A 239 -13.27 13.32 -18.92
CA SER A 239 -11.83 13.10 -18.95
C SER A 239 -11.12 14.40 -18.62
N MET A 240 -10.03 14.31 -17.86
CA MET A 240 -9.22 15.46 -17.47
C MET A 240 -7.73 15.13 -17.51
N ILE A 241 -6.94 16.09 -17.98
CA ILE A 241 -5.47 16.05 -17.89
C ILE A 241 -5.07 17.00 -16.75
N LEU A 242 -4.44 16.44 -15.73
CA LEU A 242 -3.93 17.16 -14.58
C LEU A 242 -2.43 17.33 -14.69
N ASP A 243 -1.96 18.54 -14.44
CA ASP A 243 -0.56 18.87 -14.48
C ASP A 243 -0.04 19.25 -13.10
N HIS A 244 1.03 18.58 -12.68
CA HIS A 244 1.74 18.83 -11.43
C HIS A 244 2.75 19.98 -11.57
N ASP A 245 3.03 20.45 -12.79
CA ASP A 245 4.01 21.48 -13.16
C ASP A 245 5.48 21.05 -13.00
N MET A 246 5.72 19.94 -12.30
CA MET A 246 7.04 19.36 -12.10
C MET A 246 6.98 17.85 -12.33
N LEU A 247 8.09 17.29 -12.83
CA LEU A 247 8.29 15.86 -12.83
C LEU A 247 8.36 15.39 -11.37
N THR A 248 7.44 14.51 -10.97
CA THR A 248 7.32 14.01 -9.60
C THR A 248 7.00 12.52 -9.61
N MET A 249 7.21 11.88 -8.46
CA MET A 249 6.86 10.47 -8.24
C MET A 249 5.90 10.39 -7.06
N GLY A 250 4.84 9.60 -7.20
CA GLY A 250 3.87 9.38 -6.16
C GLY A 250 2.58 8.77 -6.70
N PHE A 251 1.57 8.72 -5.84
CA PHE A 251 0.25 8.18 -6.19
C PHE A 251 -0.81 9.27 -5.98
N PRO A 252 -1.75 9.44 -6.93
CA PRO A 252 -2.88 10.30 -6.73
C PRO A 252 -3.78 9.70 -5.65
N VAL A 253 -4.22 10.54 -4.73
CA VAL A 253 -5.21 10.19 -3.72
C VAL A 253 -6.53 10.82 -4.13
N ILE A 254 -7.52 9.98 -4.44
CA ILE A 254 -8.86 10.42 -4.80
C ILE A 254 -9.83 9.90 -3.74
N LYS A 255 -10.64 10.80 -3.18
CA LYS A 255 -11.78 10.44 -2.32
C LYS A 255 -13.04 10.49 -3.16
N THR A 256 -13.77 9.39 -3.17
CA THR A 256 -15.00 9.25 -3.96
C THR A 256 -16.17 8.92 -3.04
N SER A 257 -17.38 9.20 -3.52
CA SER A 257 -18.62 8.76 -2.89
C SER A 257 -19.68 8.58 -3.97
N LYS A 258 -20.67 7.71 -3.72
CA LYS A 258 -21.74 7.39 -4.67
C LYS A 258 -21.18 6.76 -5.95
N GLY A 259 -21.91 6.88 -7.07
CA GLY A 259 -21.44 6.43 -8.38
C GLY A 259 -21.34 4.92 -8.51
N LYS A 260 -22.31 4.17 -7.98
CA LYS A 260 -22.37 2.71 -8.17
C LYS A 260 -22.15 2.36 -9.65
N ASN A 261 -21.29 1.37 -9.93
CA ASN A 261 -20.88 0.93 -11.26
C ASN A 261 -20.10 1.97 -12.10
N SER A 262 -19.66 3.08 -11.51
CA SER A 262 -18.77 4.02 -12.20
C SER A 262 -17.34 3.47 -12.24
N VAL A 263 -16.62 3.78 -13.32
CA VAL A 263 -15.22 3.39 -13.51
C VAL A 263 -14.36 4.65 -13.50
N ILE A 264 -13.29 4.63 -12.71
CA ILE A 264 -12.26 5.68 -12.70
C ILE A 264 -10.98 5.06 -13.25
N LYS A 265 -10.51 5.57 -14.38
CA LYS A 265 -9.22 5.18 -14.97
C LYS A 265 -8.22 6.31 -14.74
N ILE A 266 -7.08 5.98 -14.16
CA ILE A 266 -5.98 6.90 -13.91
C ILE A 266 -4.79 6.46 -14.74
N THR A 267 -4.21 7.40 -15.49
CA THR A 267 -3.02 7.18 -16.32
C THR A 267 -1.97 8.24 -16.01
N TYR A 268 -0.71 7.90 -16.21
CA TYR A 268 0.44 8.77 -15.93
C TYR A 268 1.20 9.03 -17.22
N ALA A 269 1.74 10.24 -17.36
CA ALA A 269 2.64 10.60 -18.45
C ALA A 269 3.64 11.64 -17.94
N GLU A 270 4.93 11.45 -18.23
CA GLU A 270 5.96 12.48 -18.01
C GLU A 270 5.90 13.58 -19.08
N SER A 271 5.43 13.22 -20.28
CA SER A 271 5.19 14.12 -21.40
C SER A 271 3.98 13.62 -22.18
N PRO A 272 2.93 14.44 -22.41
CA PRO A 272 1.84 14.04 -23.28
C PRO A 272 2.30 14.00 -24.74
N PHE A 273 1.85 12.98 -25.49
CA PHE A 273 2.07 12.88 -26.93
C PHE A 273 0.81 13.32 -27.68
N THR A 274 0.98 14.06 -28.77
CA THR A 274 -0.15 14.53 -29.61
C THR A 274 -0.70 13.48 -30.55
N ASN A 275 0.13 12.55 -31.04
CA ASN A 275 -0.26 11.51 -32.01
C ASN A 275 0.54 10.23 -31.76
N TYR A 276 -0.13 9.14 -31.37
CA TYR A 276 0.46 7.81 -31.25
C TYR A 276 0.70 7.13 -32.62
N ALA A 277 0.18 7.70 -33.72
CA ALA A 277 0.12 7.03 -35.02
C ALA A 277 1.42 7.14 -35.85
N GLU A 278 2.39 7.97 -35.47
CA GLU A 278 3.66 8.06 -36.21
C GLU A 278 4.83 8.03 -35.23
N LYS A 279 5.75 7.08 -35.47
CA LYS A 279 7.03 6.95 -34.78
C LYS A 279 7.67 8.34 -34.64
N GLY A 280 7.78 8.84 -33.40
CA GLY A 280 8.39 10.13 -33.10
C GLY A 280 7.42 11.29 -32.83
N GLY A 281 6.24 11.01 -32.26
CA GLY A 281 5.27 12.04 -31.86
C GLY A 281 5.90 13.23 -31.13
N LYS A 282 5.57 14.45 -31.57
CA LYS A 282 6.05 15.70 -30.97
C LYS A 282 5.54 15.83 -29.53
N LYS A 283 6.47 16.16 -28.62
CA LYS A 283 6.15 16.53 -27.24
C LYS A 283 5.25 17.76 -27.24
N VAL A 284 4.20 17.74 -26.42
CA VAL A 284 3.36 18.91 -26.11
C VAL A 284 4.04 19.73 -25.04
#